data_AF-A0A818ZA97-F1
#
_entry.id   AF-A0A818ZA97-F1
#
_cell.length_a   1.000
_cell.length_b   1.000
_cell.length_c   1.000
_cell.angle_alpha   90.00
_cell.angle_beta   90.00
_cell.angle_gamma   90.00
#
_symmetry.space_group_name_H-M   'P 1'
#
loop_
_entity.id
_entity.type
_entity.pdbx_description
1 polymer ?
#
loop_
_entity_poly.entity_id
_entity_poly.type
_entity_poly.pdbx_seq_one_letter_code
_entity_poly.pdbx_strand_id
1 'polypeptide(L)'
;MSMPSAFTQFQPNPDNQEIIHLQESIASLEKRLNELQKCGSQSNAAGQIQSLQTDINNFQQQVDNAAKSNRQEAKVLLEKFNDLQKSVAEMKNDLLQKIDTDNIDKCVMHLDGHRVLKAAEVADKMTTDSVTQLIKDYCSPDNRRQEDRRGDLIEFISYMNDRSRRKLFKSLLASMNIDEGKPKKIIDQRVAVSNKKTASFKCPHCTKDIVYKNAVYSEGYLVTCCYDNCKRKFHQVACPHCSGSNTWKNADYQQGSVVTCAYDTCKRKFQQVVCPHCFGSMAWKNADYKQGSVVTCAYENCRRKFQQVVCPHCSGSMSWENADYKEGSVVTCPYETCKRKFQHLACTHCSGSIVWKNADHKEGSVVTCPYETCKQKFQQLACTHCSGSIVWKNADHEEDEPVTCVYENCRRRFL
;
A
#
# COMPACT_ATOMS: atom_id res chain seq x y z
N MET A 1 -13.37 29.67 15.09
CA MET A 1 -13.27 31.12 15.37
C MET A 1 -14.34 31.81 14.55
N SER A 2 -15.30 32.47 15.18
CA SER A 2 -16.29 33.30 14.46
C SER A 2 -15.61 34.62 14.08
N MET A 3 -15.56 34.94 12.79
CA MET A 3 -15.01 36.22 12.34
C MET A 3 -15.90 37.38 12.80
N PRO A 4 -15.35 38.54 13.21
CA PRO A 4 -16.15 39.71 13.54
C PRO A 4 -16.81 40.28 12.27
N SER A 5 -18.14 40.30 12.26
CA SER A 5 -18.91 41.04 11.24
C SER A 5 -18.85 42.54 11.56
N ALA A 6 -17.84 43.22 11.03
CA ALA A 6 -17.76 44.68 11.08
C ALA A 6 -17.34 45.25 9.72
N PHE A 7 -18.24 45.28 8.75
CA PHE A 7 -18.05 46.07 7.53
C PHE A 7 -19.36 46.70 7.07
N THR A 8 -19.41 48.03 7.15
CA THR A 8 -20.46 48.91 6.66
C THR A 8 -20.58 48.79 5.13
N GLN A 9 -21.82 48.80 4.64
CA GLN A 9 -22.14 48.68 3.21
C GLN A 9 -21.56 49.86 2.41
N PHE A 10 -20.51 49.60 1.63
CA PHE A 10 -20.01 50.52 0.61
C PHE A 10 -20.79 50.25 -0.68
N GLN A 11 -21.53 51.24 -1.20
CA GLN A 11 -22.20 51.11 -2.51
C GLN A 11 -21.26 51.60 -3.62
N PRO A 12 -20.83 50.74 -4.55
CA PRO A 12 -19.96 51.13 -5.66
C PRO A 12 -20.67 52.07 -6.63
N ASN A 13 -19.90 52.93 -7.31
CA ASN A 13 -20.39 53.70 -8.45
C ASN A 13 -20.80 52.72 -9.58
N PRO A 14 -22.07 52.72 -10.04
CA PRO A 14 -22.57 51.77 -11.03
C PRO A 14 -21.86 51.85 -12.40
N ASP A 15 -21.14 52.94 -12.67
CA ASP A 15 -20.42 53.13 -13.94
C ASP A 15 -19.06 52.40 -13.99
N ASN A 16 -18.59 51.83 -12.88
CA ASN A 16 -17.28 51.16 -12.80
C ASN A 16 -17.40 49.63 -12.84
N GLN A 17 -17.75 49.09 -14.01
CA GLN A 17 -17.98 47.66 -14.23
C GLN A 17 -16.79 46.77 -13.83
N GLU A 18 -15.55 47.27 -13.96
CA GLU A 18 -14.34 46.54 -13.56
C GLU A 18 -14.29 46.31 -12.04
N ILE A 19 -14.74 47.28 -11.25
CA ILE A 19 -14.78 47.17 -9.78
C ILE A 19 -15.90 46.26 -9.30
N ILE A 20 -17.05 46.27 -9.98
CA ILE A 20 -18.16 45.35 -9.68
C ILE A 20 -17.70 43.89 -9.87
N HIS A 21 -17.01 43.61 -10.98
CA HIS A 21 -16.46 42.28 -11.25
C HIS A 21 -15.42 41.84 -10.20
N LEU A 22 -14.57 42.76 -9.73
CA LEU A 22 -13.61 42.47 -8.67
C LEU A 22 -14.31 42.16 -7.33
N GLN A 23 -15.39 42.87 -7.00
CA GLN A 23 -16.17 42.61 -5.77
C GLN A 23 -16.85 41.22 -5.81
N GLU A 24 -17.43 40.83 -6.94
CA GLU A 24 -18.02 39.50 -7.12
C GLU A 24 -16.98 38.38 -7.00
N SER A 25 -15.79 38.61 -7.53
CA SER A 25 -14.66 37.68 -7.44
C SER A 25 -14.17 37.50 -5.99
N ILE A 26 -14.11 38.59 -5.20
CA ILE A 26 -13.80 38.51 -3.75
C ILE A 26 -14.86 37.69 -3.01
N ALA A 27 -16.15 37.98 -3.24
CA ALA A 27 -17.24 37.25 -2.58
C ALA A 27 -17.22 35.74 -2.92
N SER A 28 -16.86 35.39 -4.16
CA SER A 28 -16.67 34.00 -4.59
C SER A 28 -15.51 33.31 -3.86
N LEU A 29 -14.37 34.00 -3.71
CA LEU A 29 -13.21 33.49 -2.97
C LEU A 29 -13.50 33.30 -1.48
N GLU A 30 -14.19 34.26 -0.84
CA GLU A 30 -14.63 34.17 0.56
C GLU A 30 -15.58 32.99 0.78
N LYS A 31 -16.53 32.77 -0.14
CA LYS A 31 -17.43 31.62 -0.07
C LYS A 31 -16.65 30.29 -0.11
N ARG A 32 -15.70 30.16 -1.03
CA ARG A 32 -14.85 28.95 -1.13
C ARG A 32 -13.95 28.77 0.10
N LEU A 33 -13.42 29.85 0.64
CA LEU A 33 -12.66 29.85 1.90
C LEU A 33 -13.50 29.26 3.05
N ASN A 34 -14.73 29.76 3.20
CA ASN A 34 -15.66 29.31 4.24
C ASN A 34 -16.11 27.86 4.06
N GLU A 35 -16.26 27.40 2.81
CA GLU A 35 -16.53 25.99 2.50
C GLU A 35 -15.34 25.09 2.92
N LEU A 36 -14.11 25.51 2.64
CA LEU A 36 -12.91 24.78 3.05
C LEU A 36 -12.73 24.71 4.57
N GLN A 37 -13.08 25.77 5.29
CA GLN A 37 -13.07 25.76 6.76
C GLN A 37 -14.04 24.74 7.36
N LYS A 38 -15.15 24.45 6.67
CA LYS A 38 -16.16 23.48 7.12
C LYS A 38 -15.77 22.02 6.80
N CYS A 39 -14.96 21.79 5.76
CA CYS A 39 -14.59 20.47 5.26
C CYS A 39 -13.44 19.77 6.02
N GLY A 40 -13.38 19.90 7.35
CA GLY A 40 -12.30 19.41 8.21
C GLY A 40 -11.62 18.10 7.77
N SER A 41 -10.28 18.13 7.71
CA SER A 41 -9.37 16.99 7.50
C SER A 41 -9.76 15.98 6.41
N GLN A 42 -10.30 16.44 5.28
CA GLN A 42 -10.54 15.58 4.11
C GLN A 42 -9.27 15.38 3.27
N SER A 43 -9.15 14.21 2.66
CA SER A 43 -7.99 13.75 1.86
C SER A 43 -7.72 14.59 0.59
N ASN A 44 -8.59 15.54 0.26
CA ASN A 44 -8.47 16.46 -0.87
C ASN A 44 -8.19 17.93 -0.47
N ALA A 45 -8.12 18.24 0.84
CA ALA A 45 -7.99 19.62 1.33
C ALA A 45 -6.74 20.32 0.79
N ALA A 46 -5.62 19.59 0.65
CA ALA A 46 -4.38 20.14 0.07
C ALA A 46 -4.54 20.58 -1.39
N GLY A 47 -5.25 19.79 -2.21
CA GLY A 47 -5.51 20.13 -3.61
C GLY A 47 -6.45 21.33 -3.75
N GLN A 48 -7.45 21.43 -2.87
CA GLN A 48 -8.38 22.55 -2.86
C GLN A 48 -7.73 23.86 -2.39
N ILE A 49 -6.82 23.81 -1.40
CA ILE A 49 -6.02 24.97 -0.97
C ILE A 49 -5.10 25.43 -2.10
N GLN A 50 -4.46 24.51 -2.83
CA GLN A 50 -3.60 24.87 -3.95
C GLN A 50 -4.38 25.52 -5.11
N SER A 51 -5.59 25.04 -5.39
CA SER A 51 -6.50 25.68 -6.33
C SER A 51 -6.88 27.08 -5.86
N LEU A 52 -7.28 27.26 -4.60
CA LEU A 52 -7.63 28.57 -4.05
C LEU A 52 -6.46 29.56 -4.09
N GLN A 53 -5.23 29.10 -3.82
CA GLN A 53 -4.03 29.93 -3.92
C GLN A 53 -3.78 30.40 -5.37
N THR A 54 -4.09 29.56 -6.35
CA THR A 54 -3.97 29.92 -7.77
C THR A 54 -4.97 31.02 -8.14
N ASP A 55 -6.20 30.89 -7.65
CA ASP A 55 -7.26 31.88 -7.90
C ASP A 55 -6.97 33.22 -7.23
N ILE A 56 -6.39 33.20 -6.03
CA ILE A 56 -5.88 34.39 -5.33
C ILE A 56 -4.77 35.05 -6.15
N ASN A 57 -3.79 34.30 -6.66
CA ASN A 57 -2.71 34.89 -7.44
C ASN A 57 -3.23 35.53 -8.75
N ASN A 58 -4.20 34.88 -9.41
CA ASN A 58 -4.85 35.43 -10.60
C ASN A 58 -5.63 36.72 -10.26
N PHE A 59 -6.31 36.75 -9.11
CA PHE A 59 -7.03 37.94 -8.65
C PHE A 59 -6.09 39.10 -8.29
N GLN A 60 -4.96 38.84 -7.64
CA GLN A 60 -3.95 39.87 -7.37
C GLN A 60 -3.50 40.57 -8.65
N GLN A 61 -3.28 39.80 -9.72
CA GLN A 61 -2.90 40.35 -11.02
C GLN A 61 -4.00 41.27 -11.60
N GLN A 62 -5.28 40.94 -11.41
CA GLN A 62 -6.40 41.79 -11.83
C GLN A 62 -6.47 43.08 -11.01
N VAL A 63 -6.28 42.99 -9.69
CA VAL A 63 -6.23 44.16 -8.80
C VAL A 63 -5.05 45.08 -9.15
N ASP A 64 -3.88 44.52 -9.43
CA ASP A 64 -2.69 45.31 -9.81
C ASP A 64 -2.88 46.05 -11.13
N ASN A 65 -3.69 45.51 -12.03
CA ASN A 65 -4.05 46.16 -13.29
C ASN A 65 -5.08 47.27 -13.07
N ALA A 66 -6.11 47.03 -12.25
CA ALA A 66 -7.13 48.03 -11.91
C ALA A 66 -6.58 49.17 -11.03
N ALA A 67 -5.61 48.89 -10.15
CA ALA A 67 -4.96 49.90 -9.32
C ALA A 67 -4.16 50.94 -10.14
N LYS A 68 -3.77 50.60 -11.39
CA LYS A 68 -3.13 51.52 -12.32
C LYS A 68 -4.13 52.49 -12.97
N SER A 69 -5.42 52.16 -13.02
CA SER A 69 -6.45 52.97 -13.69
C SER A 69 -7.24 53.87 -12.72
N ASN A 70 -7.44 53.48 -11.46
CA ASN A 70 -8.28 54.24 -10.52
C ASN A 70 -7.80 54.13 -9.04
N ARG A 71 -7.33 55.24 -8.44
CA ARG A 71 -6.49 55.19 -7.21
C ARG A 71 -7.23 54.96 -5.90
N GLN A 72 -8.48 55.39 -5.75
CA GLN A 72 -9.13 55.40 -4.43
C GLN A 72 -9.95 54.14 -4.13
N GLU A 73 -10.73 53.66 -5.11
CA GLU A 73 -11.57 52.45 -4.94
C GLU A 73 -10.72 51.15 -4.97
N ALA A 74 -9.63 51.14 -5.74
CA ALA A 74 -8.67 50.03 -5.76
C ALA A 74 -7.97 49.83 -4.40
N LYS A 75 -7.79 50.90 -3.61
CA LYS A 75 -7.15 50.83 -2.30
C LYS A 75 -7.99 50.03 -1.29
N VAL A 76 -9.30 50.23 -1.29
CA VAL A 76 -10.23 49.48 -0.41
C VAL A 76 -10.30 48.01 -0.81
N LEU A 77 -10.28 47.71 -2.11
CA LEU A 77 -10.22 46.33 -2.61
C LEU A 77 -8.91 45.64 -2.26
N LEU A 78 -7.79 46.35 -2.34
CA LEU A 78 -6.47 45.83 -1.99
C LEU A 78 -6.37 45.49 -0.50
N GLU A 79 -6.94 46.31 0.38
CA GLU A 79 -7.00 46.02 1.83
C GLU A 79 -7.78 44.73 2.11
N LYS A 80 -8.99 44.59 1.53
CA LYS A 80 -9.79 43.35 1.66
C LYS A 80 -9.07 42.11 1.11
N PHE A 81 -8.34 42.28 0.01
CA PHE A 81 -7.61 41.18 -0.60
C PHE A 81 -6.42 40.71 0.26
N ASN A 82 -5.70 41.65 0.89
CA ASN A 82 -4.61 41.33 1.80
C ASN A 82 -5.10 40.54 3.03
N ASP A 83 -6.28 40.89 3.57
CA ASP A 83 -6.89 40.15 4.67
C ASP A 83 -7.27 38.70 4.26
N LEU A 84 -7.73 38.52 3.03
CA LEU A 84 -8.01 37.19 2.46
C LEU A 84 -6.73 36.37 2.30
N GLN A 85 -5.65 36.96 1.78
CA GLN A 85 -4.34 36.30 1.66
C GLN A 85 -3.82 35.83 3.02
N LYS A 86 -3.93 36.69 4.04
CA LYS A 86 -3.54 36.36 5.42
C LYS A 86 -4.35 35.17 5.96
N SER A 87 -5.66 35.18 5.76
CA SER A 87 -6.56 34.10 6.21
C SER A 87 -6.24 32.75 5.54
N VAL A 88 -5.88 32.75 4.25
CA VAL A 88 -5.44 31.52 3.56
C VAL A 88 -4.10 31.01 4.07
N ALA A 89 -3.15 31.91 4.34
CA ALA A 89 -1.86 31.53 4.91
C ALA A 89 -2.01 30.91 6.31
N GLU A 90 -2.86 31.47 7.16
CA GLU A 90 -3.19 30.93 8.48
C GLU A 90 -3.81 29.53 8.38
N MET A 91 -4.81 29.32 7.52
CA MET A 91 -5.40 27.99 7.31
C MET A 91 -4.42 26.96 6.77
N LYS A 92 -3.51 27.38 5.87
CA LYS A 92 -2.45 26.50 5.36
C LYS A 92 -1.53 26.04 6.49
N ASN A 93 -1.14 26.96 7.39
CA ASN A 93 -0.30 26.65 8.53
C ASN A 93 -1.03 25.76 9.54
N ASP A 94 -2.31 26.02 9.84
CA ASP A 94 -3.13 25.15 10.68
C ASP A 94 -3.28 23.74 10.11
N LEU A 95 -3.47 23.62 8.79
CA LEU A 95 -3.55 22.32 8.13
C LEU A 95 -2.21 21.59 8.16
N LEU A 96 -1.10 22.29 7.94
CA LEU A 96 0.24 21.70 8.04
C LEU A 96 0.52 21.22 9.47
N GLN A 97 0.17 22.01 10.48
CA GLN A 97 0.28 21.59 11.88
C GLN A 97 -0.58 20.36 12.16
N LYS A 98 -1.85 20.33 11.73
CA LYS A 98 -2.73 19.15 11.92
C LYS A 98 -2.23 17.92 11.16
N ILE A 99 -1.67 18.08 9.97
CA ILE A 99 -1.03 17.00 9.21
C ILE A 99 0.19 16.48 9.98
N ASP A 100 1.00 17.37 10.57
CA ASP A 100 2.13 16.97 11.39
C ASP A 100 1.68 16.22 12.65
N THR A 101 0.65 16.68 13.37
CA THR A 101 0.12 15.98 14.56
C THR A 101 -0.54 14.65 14.22
N ASP A 102 -1.37 14.58 13.17
CA ASP A 102 -2.01 13.33 12.71
C ASP A 102 -0.98 12.32 12.16
N ASN A 103 0.09 12.81 11.53
CA ASN A 103 1.20 11.96 11.09
C ASN A 103 2.01 11.47 12.28
N ILE A 104 2.22 12.28 13.32
CA ILE A 104 2.88 11.86 14.56
C ILE A 104 2.04 10.77 15.24
N ASP A 105 0.74 10.96 15.44
CA ASP A 105 -0.12 9.95 16.09
C ASP A 105 -0.26 8.66 15.25
N LYS A 106 -0.32 8.76 13.91
CA LYS A 106 -0.32 7.58 13.02
C LYS A 106 1.04 6.90 12.89
N CYS A 107 2.15 7.64 13.03
CA CYS A 107 3.51 7.08 13.10
C CYS A 107 3.74 6.36 14.43
N VAL A 108 3.15 6.83 15.53
CA VAL A 108 3.32 6.24 16.86
C VAL A 108 2.59 4.89 17.02
N MET A 109 1.50 4.65 16.27
CA MET A 109 0.65 3.47 16.51
C MET A 109 0.97 2.22 15.67
N HIS A 110 1.54 2.30 14.47
CA HIS A 110 2.05 1.13 13.72
C HIS A 110 2.96 1.56 12.57
N LEU A 111 4.25 1.20 12.66
CA LEU A 111 5.22 1.33 11.58
C LEU A 111 5.24 0.03 10.78
N ASP A 112 4.66 0.05 9.58
CA ASP A 112 5.02 -0.88 8.51
C ASP A 112 6.11 -0.24 7.65
N GLY A 113 6.87 -1.02 6.86
CA GLY A 113 8.05 -0.52 6.14
C GLY A 113 7.77 0.66 5.19
N HIS A 114 6.54 0.80 4.69
CA HIS A 114 6.13 1.93 3.84
C HIS A 114 5.89 3.21 4.65
N ARG A 115 5.46 3.09 5.92
CA ARG A 115 5.33 4.21 6.86
C ARG A 115 6.66 4.66 7.43
N VAL A 116 7.62 3.75 7.63
CA VAL A 116 8.99 4.09 8.09
C VAL A 116 9.69 5.03 7.10
N LEU A 117 9.58 4.77 5.80
CA LEU A 117 10.18 5.61 4.75
C LEU A 117 9.55 7.02 4.71
N LYS A 118 8.22 7.12 4.78
CA LYS A 118 7.54 8.42 4.83
C LYS A 118 7.87 9.18 6.12
N ALA A 119 7.93 8.49 7.25
CA ALA A 119 8.33 9.08 8.51
C ALA A 119 9.77 9.62 8.45
N ALA A 120 10.70 8.90 7.80
CA ALA A 120 12.08 9.36 7.64
C ALA A 120 12.18 10.60 6.73
N GLU A 121 11.41 10.66 5.64
CA GLU A 121 11.32 11.85 4.77
C GLU A 121 10.72 13.07 5.49
N VAL A 122 9.75 12.87 6.38
CA VAL A 122 9.16 13.92 7.21
C VAL A 122 10.18 14.37 8.28
N ALA A 123 10.85 13.43 8.93
CA ALA A 123 11.86 13.73 9.95
C ALA A 123 13.09 14.45 9.39
N ASP A 124 13.47 14.21 8.12
CA ASP A 124 14.50 14.99 7.42
C ASP A 124 14.12 16.48 7.28
N LYS A 125 12.83 16.83 7.39
CA LYS A 125 12.30 18.21 7.30
C LYS A 125 12.01 18.87 8.65
N MET A 126 11.94 18.10 9.74
CA MET A 126 11.68 18.61 11.09
C MET A 126 12.86 19.42 11.64
N THR A 127 12.66 20.23 12.69
CA THR A 127 13.77 20.86 13.42
C THR A 127 14.45 19.83 14.33
N THR A 128 15.70 20.10 14.72
CA THR A 128 16.46 19.24 15.65
C THR A 128 15.73 19.01 16.97
N ASP A 129 15.06 20.04 17.49
CA ASP A 129 14.34 19.98 18.76
C ASP A 129 13.07 19.11 18.66
N SER A 130 12.30 19.25 17.58
CA SER A 130 11.10 18.43 17.33
C SER A 130 11.45 16.95 17.18
N VAL A 131 12.56 16.67 16.49
CA VAL A 131 13.10 15.32 16.34
C VAL A 131 13.54 14.74 17.69
N THR A 132 14.24 15.55 18.49
CA THR A 132 14.73 15.12 19.81
C THR A 132 13.56 14.82 20.76
N GLN A 133 12.50 15.63 20.71
CA GLN A 133 11.30 15.40 21.51
C GLN A 133 10.56 14.13 21.08
N LEU A 134 10.40 13.91 19.77
CA LEU A 134 9.79 12.69 19.22
C LEU A 134 10.49 11.42 19.73
N ILE A 135 11.82 11.41 19.77
CA ILE A 135 12.60 10.27 20.27
C ILE A 135 12.37 10.06 21.77
N LYS A 136 12.37 11.13 22.56
CA LYS A 136 12.12 11.07 24.01
C LYS A 136 10.73 10.49 24.30
N ASP A 137 9.72 10.94 23.56
CA ASP A 137 8.35 10.47 23.71
C ASP A 137 8.22 8.99 23.30
N TYR A 138 8.89 8.60 22.21
CA TYR A 138 8.89 7.23 21.71
C TYR A 138 9.61 6.24 22.63
N CYS A 139 10.66 6.72 23.32
CA CYS A 139 11.52 5.92 24.21
C CYS A 139 11.20 6.11 25.70
N SER A 140 10.08 6.75 26.05
CA SER A 140 9.69 6.99 27.44
C SER A 140 9.60 5.69 28.26
N PRO A 141 10.12 5.65 29.52
CA PRO A 141 10.15 4.45 30.38
C PRO A 141 8.78 3.79 30.62
N ASP A 142 7.69 4.54 30.51
CA ASP A 142 6.34 4.06 30.80
C ASP A 142 5.74 3.16 29.70
N ASN A 143 6.43 2.97 28.58
CA ASN A 143 5.96 2.16 27.46
C ASN A 143 6.45 0.69 27.52
N ARG A 144 5.55 -0.25 27.83
CA ARG A 144 5.84 -1.71 28.04
C ARG A 144 6.29 -2.53 26.80
N ARG A 145 6.67 -1.90 25.68
CA ARG A 145 7.11 -2.59 24.43
C ARG A 145 8.46 -2.07 23.94
N GLN A 146 9.48 -2.04 24.81
CA GLN A 146 10.77 -1.42 24.48
C GLN A 146 11.61 -2.21 23.48
N GLU A 147 11.55 -3.54 23.43
CA GLU A 147 12.45 -4.33 22.57
C GLU A 147 12.06 -4.27 21.08
N ASP A 148 10.78 -4.45 20.74
CA ASP A 148 10.30 -4.38 19.34
C ASP A 148 10.53 -2.99 18.72
N ARG A 149 10.35 -1.94 19.52
CA ARG A 149 10.51 -0.54 19.08
C ARG A 149 11.97 -0.13 18.86
N ARG A 150 12.94 -0.83 19.45
CA ARG A 150 14.38 -0.59 19.22
C ARG A 150 14.78 -0.95 17.79
N GLY A 151 14.25 -2.06 17.26
CA GLY A 151 14.50 -2.48 15.88
C GLY A 151 13.98 -1.46 14.87
N ASP A 152 12.74 -1.01 15.07
CA ASP A 152 12.09 -0.01 14.21
C ASP A 152 12.83 1.34 14.20
N LEU A 153 13.36 1.76 15.35
CA LEU A 153 14.09 3.03 15.47
C LEU A 153 15.48 2.96 14.81
N ILE A 154 16.18 1.83 14.94
CA ILE A 154 17.46 1.59 14.24
C ILE A 154 17.23 1.55 12.73
N GLU A 155 16.17 0.86 12.29
CA GLU A 155 15.77 0.80 10.89
C GLU A 155 15.39 2.20 10.35
N PHE A 156 14.60 2.97 11.08
CA PHE A 156 14.27 4.37 10.78
C PHE A 156 15.51 5.26 10.61
N ILE A 157 16.49 5.16 11.53
CA ILE A 157 17.74 5.95 11.45
C ILE A 157 18.56 5.59 10.21
N SER A 158 18.48 4.34 9.76
CA SER A 158 19.17 3.88 8.55
C SER A 158 18.65 4.55 7.27
N TYR A 159 17.37 4.98 7.25
CA TYR A 159 16.70 5.59 6.11
C TYR A 159 16.83 7.11 6.02
N MET A 160 17.26 7.81 7.08
CA MET A 160 17.52 9.27 7.01
C MET A 160 18.61 9.60 6.00
N ASN A 161 18.41 10.64 5.18
CA ASN A 161 19.42 11.04 4.20
C ASN A 161 20.48 11.97 4.79
N ASP A 162 20.12 12.79 5.78
CA ASP A 162 21.05 13.73 6.41
C ASP A 162 22.09 13.01 7.29
N ARG A 163 23.37 13.21 7.00
CA ARG A 163 24.49 12.57 7.71
C ARG A 163 24.70 13.16 9.11
N SER A 164 24.47 14.47 9.28
CA SER A 164 24.62 15.17 10.55
C SER A 164 23.52 14.77 11.52
N ARG A 165 22.28 14.63 11.03
CA ARG A 165 21.15 14.11 11.81
C ARG A 165 21.34 12.65 12.18
N ARG A 166 21.78 11.79 11.26
CA ARG A 166 22.13 10.40 11.60
C ARG A 166 23.17 10.29 12.71
N LYS A 167 24.19 11.15 12.70
CA LYS A 167 25.19 11.20 13.78
C LYS A 167 24.58 11.66 15.11
N LEU A 168 23.75 12.70 15.09
CA LEU A 168 23.05 13.18 16.28
C LEU A 168 22.17 12.10 16.89
N PHE A 169 21.40 11.38 16.06
CA PHE A 169 20.56 10.25 16.48
C PHE A 169 21.36 9.10 17.07
N LYS A 170 22.48 8.71 16.45
CA LYS A 170 23.37 7.69 17.01
C LYS A 170 23.93 8.12 18.37
N SER A 171 24.26 9.40 18.53
CA SER A 171 24.72 9.96 19.81
C SER A 171 23.61 9.94 20.88
N LEU A 172 22.36 10.24 20.50
CA LEU A 172 21.20 10.18 21.39
C LEU A 172 20.92 8.73 21.84
N LEU A 173 20.92 7.76 20.92
CA LEU A 173 20.75 6.34 21.28
C LEU A 173 21.84 5.83 22.22
N ALA A 174 23.10 6.22 21.96
CA ALA A 174 24.21 5.89 22.83
C ALA A 174 24.05 6.49 24.23
N SER A 175 23.56 7.74 24.34
CA SER A 175 23.28 8.37 25.64
C SER A 175 22.14 7.70 26.43
N MET A 176 21.33 6.88 25.75
CA MET A 176 20.22 6.12 26.33
C MET A 176 20.58 4.66 26.63
N ASN A 177 21.86 4.27 26.52
CA ASN A 177 22.36 2.89 26.72
C ASN A 177 21.69 1.84 25.81
N ILE A 178 21.34 2.19 24.57
CA ILE A 178 20.78 1.27 23.59
C ILE A 178 21.92 0.75 22.69
N ASP A 179 22.33 -0.52 22.88
CA ASP A 179 23.45 -1.14 22.15
C ASP A 179 23.01 -1.77 20.80
N GLU A 180 23.84 -1.63 19.76
CA GLU A 180 23.60 -2.17 18.41
C GLU A 180 23.94 -3.67 18.36
N GLY A 181 23.10 -4.52 18.98
CA GLY A 181 23.32 -5.97 19.01
C GLY A 181 23.42 -6.60 17.60
N LYS A 182 24.41 -7.49 17.39
CA LYS A 182 24.56 -8.26 16.13
C LYS A 182 23.42 -9.29 15.96
N PRO A 183 22.80 -9.40 14.78
CA PRO A 183 21.71 -10.37 14.56
C PRO A 183 22.21 -11.81 14.59
N LYS A 184 21.50 -12.67 15.34
CA LYS A 184 21.77 -14.11 15.48
C LYS A 184 21.36 -14.86 14.19
N LYS A 185 22.26 -15.70 13.67
CA LYS A 185 22.02 -16.61 12.53
C LYS A 185 21.14 -17.80 12.93
N ILE A 186 19.94 -17.97 12.34
CA ILE A 186 19.23 -19.27 12.29
C ILE A 186 18.39 -19.42 10.98
N ILE A 187 18.66 -20.53 10.27
CA ILE A 187 17.93 -21.32 9.24
C ILE A 187 17.78 -20.79 7.79
N ASP A 188 18.32 -21.62 6.87
CA ASP A 188 18.29 -21.56 5.41
C ASP A 188 16.87 -21.55 4.80
N GLN A 189 16.36 -20.35 4.54
CA GLN A 189 15.64 -20.03 3.31
C GLN A 189 16.36 -18.83 2.72
N ARG A 190 17.24 -19.05 1.73
CA ARG A 190 17.89 -17.93 1.01
C ARG A 190 16.83 -17.19 0.19
N VAL A 191 16.15 -16.25 0.85
CA VAL A 191 15.40 -15.16 0.24
C VAL A 191 16.44 -14.27 -0.44
N ALA A 192 16.35 -14.12 -1.75
CA ALA A 192 17.17 -13.15 -2.46
C ALA A 192 16.66 -11.74 -2.12
N VAL A 193 17.08 -11.21 -0.97
CA VAL A 193 16.90 -9.80 -0.65
C VAL A 193 17.92 -9.03 -1.46
N SER A 194 17.52 -8.56 -2.62
CA SER A 194 18.20 -7.46 -3.27
C SER A 194 17.94 -6.19 -2.44
N ASN A 195 18.65 -6.02 -1.32
CA ASN A 195 18.84 -4.72 -0.65
C ASN A 195 19.73 -3.80 -1.51
N LYS A 196 19.50 -3.79 -2.82
CA LYS A 196 20.15 -2.84 -3.70
C LYS A 196 19.42 -1.53 -3.54
N LYS A 197 20.14 -0.51 -3.09
CA LYS A 197 19.71 0.90 -3.08
C LYS A 197 19.20 1.37 -4.46
N THR A 198 19.53 0.61 -5.51
CA THR A 198 19.11 0.79 -6.89
C THR A 198 18.84 -0.56 -7.56
N ALA A 199 17.60 -0.80 -7.99
CA ALA A 199 17.28 -1.87 -8.93
C ALA A 199 17.35 -1.32 -10.35
N SER A 200 18.03 -2.01 -11.26
CA SER A 200 18.05 -1.63 -12.68
C SER A 200 17.81 -2.84 -13.57
N PHE A 201 17.03 -2.62 -14.63
CA PHE A 201 16.76 -3.63 -15.65
C PHE A 201 16.36 -2.97 -16.96
N LYS A 202 16.56 -3.69 -18.08
CA LYS A 202 16.19 -3.21 -19.40
C LYS A 202 14.70 -3.39 -19.66
N CYS A 203 14.05 -2.34 -20.17
CA CYS A 203 12.71 -2.46 -20.72
C CYS A 203 12.71 -3.43 -21.90
N PRO A 204 11.88 -4.48 -21.92
CA PRO A 204 11.90 -5.46 -23.01
C PRO A 204 11.28 -4.94 -24.31
N HIS A 205 10.71 -3.73 -24.29
CA HIS A 205 10.06 -3.08 -25.43
C HIS A 205 10.96 -2.05 -26.12
N CYS A 206 11.68 -1.23 -25.35
CA CYS A 206 12.53 -0.16 -25.90
C CYS A 206 14.02 -0.35 -25.59
N THR A 207 14.39 -1.42 -24.86
CA THR A 207 15.76 -1.78 -24.45
C THR A 207 16.50 -0.80 -23.55
N LYS A 208 15.90 0.35 -23.25
CA LYS A 208 16.44 1.36 -22.33
C LYS A 208 16.45 0.84 -20.89
N ASP A 209 17.45 1.26 -20.12
CA ASP A 209 17.60 0.90 -18.71
C ASP A 209 16.60 1.66 -17.84
N ILE A 210 15.78 0.92 -17.10
CA ILE A 210 14.92 1.49 -16.06
C ILE A 210 15.67 1.37 -14.75
N VAL A 211 15.88 2.50 -14.08
CA VAL A 211 16.57 2.56 -12.78
C VAL A 211 15.59 3.03 -11.71
N TYR A 212 15.30 2.16 -10.75
CA TYR A 212 14.54 2.50 -9.56
C TYR A 212 15.49 2.94 -8.46
N LYS A 213 15.49 4.24 -8.15
CA LYS A 213 16.16 4.80 -6.96
C LYS A 213 15.23 4.64 -5.76
N ASN A 214 15.73 4.18 -4.61
CA ASN A 214 14.96 3.94 -3.38
C ASN A 214 13.83 2.90 -3.56
N ALA A 215 14.13 1.85 -4.32
CA ALA A 215 13.20 0.94 -4.98
C ALA A 215 11.85 0.62 -4.28
N VAL A 216 10.76 1.15 -4.83
CA VAL A 216 9.40 0.57 -4.77
C VAL A 216 9.22 -0.38 -5.97
N TYR A 217 10.18 -1.29 -6.16
CA TYR A 217 10.05 -2.37 -7.14
C TYR A 217 9.97 -3.69 -6.37
N SER A 218 8.88 -4.41 -6.59
CA SER A 218 8.69 -5.77 -6.09
C SER A 218 8.60 -6.71 -7.28
N GLU A 219 9.43 -7.74 -7.30
CA GLU A 219 9.41 -8.73 -8.37
C GLU A 219 8.01 -9.31 -8.56
N GLY A 220 7.60 -9.49 -9.82
CA GLY A 220 6.29 -10.05 -10.15
C GLY A 220 5.15 -9.03 -10.16
N TYR A 221 5.39 -7.77 -9.77
CA TYR A 221 4.43 -6.69 -9.99
C TYR A 221 4.54 -6.09 -11.39
N LEU A 222 3.43 -5.50 -11.84
CA LEU A 222 3.29 -4.81 -13.11
C LEU A 222 4.24 -3.62 -13.18
N VAL A 223 5.20 -3.70 -14.10
CA VAL A 223 6.12 -2.61 -14.40
C VAL A 223 5.59 -1.81 -15.58
N THR A 224 5.55 -0.49 -15.45
CA THR A 224 5.30 0.43 -16.57
C THR A 224 6.59 1.13 -16.94
N CYS A 225 7.00 1.05 -18.21
CA CYS A 225 8.20 1.73 -18.68
C CYS A 225 8.10 3.26 -18.48
N CYS A 226 9.08 3.87 -17.80
CA CYS A 226 9.05 5.30 -17.47
C CYS A 226 9.25 6.21 -18.69
N TYR A 227 9.94 5.74 -19.74
CA TYR A 227 10.18 6.52 -20.96
C TYR A 227 8.90 6.86 -21.73
N ASP A 228 8.73 8.14 -22.08
CA ASP A 228 7.53 8.67 -22.73
C ASP A 228 7.22 8.02 -24.08
N ASN A 229 8.26 7.68 -24.84
CA ASN A 229 8.11 7.02 -26.13
C ASN A 229 7.82 5.50 -26.04
N CYS A 230 7.69 4.95 -24.83
CA CYS A 230 7.41 3.53 -24.64
C CYS A 230 6.13 3.34 -23.82
N LYS A 231 6.11 3.73 -22.54
CA LYS A 231 4.99 3.51 -21.58
C LYS A 231 4.37 2.10 -21.54
N ARG A 232 4.95 1.12 -22.24
CA ARG A 232 4.45 -0.25 -22.28
C ARG A 232 4.67 -0.94 -20.94
N LYS A 233 3.71 -1.80 -20.61
CA LYS A 233 3.68 -2.60 -19.39
C LYS A 233 4.37 -3.94 -19.61
N PHE A 234 4.96 -4.49 -18.57
CA PHE A 234 5.54 -5.83 -18.56
C PHE A 234 5.66 -6.37 -17.12
N HIS A 235 5.86 -7.67 -17.00
CA HIS A 235 6.25 -8.29 -15.73
C HIS A 235 7.70 -8.77 -15.80
N GLN A 236 8.36 -8.76 -14.65
CA GLN A 236 9.70 -9.29 -14.51
C GLN A 236 9.87 -9.96 -13.15
N VAL A 237 10.54 -11.12 -13.14
CA VAL A 237 10.93 -11.84 -11.92
C VAL A 237 12.33 -12.43 -12.06
N ALA A 238 13.07 -12.55 -10.96
CA ALA A 238 14.33 -13.27 -10.96
C ALA A 238 14.09 -14.79 -10.82
N CYS A 239 14.81 -15.58 -11.60
CA CYS A 239 14.86 -17.02 -11.42
C CYS A 239 15.62 -17.34 -10.11
N PRO A 240 15.04 -18.07 -9.16
CA PRO A 240 15.69 -18.39 -7.88
C PRO A 240 16.83 -19.42 -8.02
N HIS A 241 16.98 -20.04 -9.20
CA HIS A 241 17.99 -21.08 -9.47
C HIS A 241 19.27 -20.53 -10.10
N CYS A 242 19.18 -19.52 -10.96
CA CYS A 242 20.32 -19.00 -11.72
C CYS A 242 20.46 -17.47 -11.68
N SER A 243 19.60 -16.79 -10.91
CA SER A 243 19.53 -15.32 -10.81
C SER A 243 19.26 -14.58 -12.13
N GLY A 244 18.99 -15.31 -13.22
CA GLY A 244 18.59 -14.75 -14.49
C GLY A 244 17.14 -14.21 -14.45
N SER A 245 16.88 -13.13 -15.18
CA SER A 245 15.54 -12.53 -15.27
C SER A 245 14.61 -13.28 -16.23
N ASN A 246 13.38 -13.55 -15.79
CA ASN A 246 12.26 -13.90 -16.67
C ASN A 246 11.44 -12.63 -16.91
N THR A 247 11.13 -12.34 -18.17
CA THR A 247 10.42 -11.13 -18.55
C THR A 247 9.25 -11.45 -19.48
N TRP A 248 8.09 -10.89 -19.16
CA TRP A 248 6.85 -11.07 -19.92
C TRP A 248 6.44 -9.73 -20.54
N LYS A 249 6.70 -9.59 -21.83
CA LYS A 249 6.43 -8.36 -22.61
C LYS A 249 4.97 -7.93 -22.56
N ASN A 250 4.05 -8.88 -22.43
CA ASN A 250 2.61 -8.61 -22.45
C ASN A 250 2.03 -8.43 -21.05
N ALA A 251 2.86 -8.44 -20.00
CA ALA A 251 2.42 -8.38 -18.62
C ALA A 251 1.39 -9.47 -18.25
N ASP A 252 1.61 -10.69 -18.73
CA ASP A 252 0.75 -11.86 -18.54
C ASP A 252 1.26 -12.84 -17.48
N TYR A 253 2.38 -12.54 -16.82
CA TYR A 253 2.80 -13.27 -15.61
C TYR A 253 1.72 -13.23 -14.51
N GLN A 254 1.50 -14.38 -13.90
CA GLN A 254 0.56 -14.56 -12.79
C GLN A 254 1.33 -15.09 -11.57
N GLN A 255 1.24 -14.38 -10.44
CA GLN A 255 1.85 -14.83 -9.19
C GLN A 255 1.31 -16.21 -8.79
N GLY A 256 2.19 -17.07 -8.27
CA GLY A 256 1.87 -18.43 -7.87
C GLY A 256 1.77 -19.43 -9.02
N SER A 257 1.86 -18.99 -10.28
CA SER A 257 1.93 -19.90 -11.43
C SER A 257 3.32 -20.52 -11.57
N VAL A 258 3.36 -21.75 -12.09
CA VAL A 258 4.62 -22.45 -12.37
C VAL A 258 5.31 -21.79 -13.56
N VAL A 259 6.51 -21.26 -13.33
CA VAL A 259 7.37 -20.63 -14.34
C VAL A 259 8.59 -21.50 -14.58
N THR A 260 9.02 -21.60 -15.84
CA THR A 260 10.31 -22.21 -16.20
C THR A 260 11.33 -21.11 -16.41
N CYS A 261 12.50 -21.19 -15.77
CA CYS A 261 13.54 -20.18 -15.95
C CYS A 261 13.95 -20.05 -17.43
N ALA A 262 13.95 -18.82 -17.95
CA ALA A 262 14.10 -18.53 -19.37
C ALA A 262 15.46 -18.97 -19.97
N TYR A 263 16.52 -18.96 -19.15
CA TYR A 263 17.89 -19.27 -19.58
C TYR A 263 18.07 -20.76 -19.89
N ASP A 264 18.66 -21.05 -21.05
CA ASP A 264 18.90 -22.40 -21.58
C ASP A 264 19.71 -23.30 -20.65
N THR A 265 20.66 -22.73 -19.92
CA THR A 265 21.47 -23.45 -18.94
C THR A 265 20.76 -23.73 -17.62
N CYS A 266 19.59 -23.13 -17.39
CA CYS A 266 18.83 -23.30 -16.16
C CYS A 266 17.58 -24.16 -16.37
N LYS A 267 16.59 -23.67 -17.14
CA LYS A 267 15.29 -24.36 -17.43
C LYS A 267 14.60 -25.05 -16.24
N ARG A 268 14.93 -24.67 -15.00
CA ARG A 268 14.30 -25.20 -13.80
C ARG A 268 12.99 -24.50 -13.56
N LYS A 269 12.01 -25.25 -13.07
CA LYS A 269 10.70 -24.73 -12.69
C LYS A 269 10.77 -24.04 -11.33
N PHE A 270 9.95 -23.03 -11.12
CA PHE A 270 9.73 -22.37 -9.84
C PHE A 270 8.35 -21.73 -9.80
N GLN A 271 7.89 -21.37 -8.61
CA GLN A 271 6.76 -20.47 -8.42
C GLN A 271 7.23 -19.29 -7.58
N GLN A 272 6.55 -18.15 -7.71
CA GLN A 272 6.84 -16.98 -6.89
C GLN A 272 5.56 -16.23 -6.57
N VAL A 273 5.44 -15.77 -5.33
CA VAL A 273 4.37 -14.89 -4.88
C VAL A 273 4.97 -13.73 -4.11
N VAL A 274 4.24 -12.63 -4.03
CA VAL A 274 4.64 -11.50 -3.18
C VAL A 274 3.79 -11.48 -1.92
N CYS A 275 4.45 -11.30 -0.79
CA CYS A 275 3.78 -11.08 0.48
C CYS A 275 2.98 -9.76 0.42
N PRO A 276 1.66 -9.76 0.66
CA PRO A 276 0.85 -8.54 0.62
C PRO A 276 1.19 -7.55 1.74
N HIS A 277 1.81 -8.02 2.82
CA HIS A 277 2.09 -7.23 4.02
C HIS A 277 3.39 -6.42 3.95
N CYS A 278 4.42 -6.95 3.30
CA CYS A 278 5.74 -6.31 3.21
C CYS A 278 6.25 -6.13 1.78
N PHE A 279 5.47 -6.55 0.78
CA PHE A 279 5.84 -6.52 -0.64
C PHE A 279 7.13 -7.28 -0.98
N GLY A 280 7.58 -8.13 -0.06
CA GLY A 280 8.71 -9.00 -0.22
C GLY A 280 8.34 -10.25 -1.03
N SER A 281 9.22 -10.64 -1.94
CA SER A 281 8.99 -11.76 -2.84
C SER A 281 9.46 -13.10 -2.25
N MET A 282 8.67 -14.14 -2.45
CA MET A 282 8.95 -15.50 -1.98
C MET A 282 8.90 -16.44 -3.17
N ALA A 283 9.92 -17.30 -3.29
CA ALA A 283 10.05 -18.22 -4.40
C ALA A 283 10.18 -19.67 -3.94
N TRP A 284 9.42 -20.55 -4.57
CA TRP A 284 9.44 -22.00 -4.37
C TRP A 284 10.24 -22.63 -5.50
N LYS A 285 11.47 -23.03 -5.19
CA LYS A 285 12.42 -23.62 -6.14
C LYS A 285 11.94 -24.93 -6.76
N ASN A 286 11.03 -25.64 -6.09
CA ASN A 286 10.50 -26.91 -6.57
C ASN A 286 9.14 -26.77 -7.25
N ALA A 287 8.60 -25.54 -7.35
CA ALA A 287 7.25 -25.29 -7.86
C ALA A 287 6.18 -26.14 -7.14
N ASP A 288 6.27 -26.15 -5.81
CA ASP A 288 5.40 -26.85 -4.88
C ASP A 288 4.51 -25.91 -4.04
N TYR A 289 4.44 -24.62 -4.41
CA TYR A 289 3.48 -23.69 -3.84
C TYR A 289 2.05 -24.09 -4.24
N LYS A 290 1.21 -24.31 -3.22
CA LYS A 290 -0.21 -24.62 -3.38
C LYS A 290 -1.02 -23.33 -3.24
N GLN A 291 -1.68 -22.91 -4.32
CA GLN A 291 -2.62 -21.78 -4.26
C GLN A 291 -3.69 -22.06 -3.20
N GLY A 292 -4.18 -21.02 -2.53
CA GLY A 292 -5.16 -21.12 -1.45
C GLY A 292 -4.57 -21.57 -0.11
N SER A 293 -3.38 -22.18 -0.08
CA SER A 293 -2.74 -22.56 1.19
C SER A 293 -2.26 -21.34 1.98
N VAL A 294 -2.26 -21.48 3.31
CA VAL A 294 -1.75 -20.45 4.23
C VAL A 294 -0.22 -20.39 4.11
N VAL A 295 0.29 -19.22 3.74
CA VAL A 295 1.72 -18.92 3.66
C VAL A 295 2.08 -17.89 4.72
N THR A 296 3.21 -18.09 5.38
CA THR A 296 3.82 -17.09 6.26
C THR A 296 4.85 -16.29 5.47
N CYS A 297 4.78 -14.97 5.50
CA CYS A 297 5.78 -14.13 4.85
C CYS A 297 7.20 -14.46 5.37
N ALA A 298 8.14 -14.68 4.45
CA ALA A 298 9.47 -15.18 4.78
C ALA A 298 10.37 -14.14 5.50
N TYR A 299 10.02 -12.86 5.41
CA TYR A 299 10.79 -11.74 5.95
C TYR A 299 10.60 -11.63 7.47
N GLU A 300 11.71 -11.47 8.19
CA GLU A 300 11.77 -11.48 9.66
C GLU A 300 10.92 -10.39 10.31
N ASN A 301 10.93 -9.19 9.75
CA ASN A 301 10.11 -8.06 10.19
C ASN A 301 8.65 -8.13 9.72
N CYS A 302 8.30 -9.11 8.88
CA CYS A 302 6.94 -9.27 8.39
C CYS A 302 6.22 -10.42 9.08
N ARG A 303 6.66 -11.68 8.88
CA ARG A 303 6.11 -12.93 9.45
C ARG A 303 4.58 -13.10 9.51
N ARG A 304 3.81 -12.26 8.80
CA ARG A 304 2.34 -12.32 8.75
C ARG A 304 1.90 -13.43 7.82
N LYS A 305 0.80 -14.08 8.17
CA LYS A 305 0.16 -15.10 7.34
C LYS A 305 -0.67 -14.43 6.26
N PHE A 306 -0.80 -15.10 5.11
CA PHE A 306 -1.73 -14.73 4.05
C PHE A 306 -2.08 -15.97 3.22
N GLN A 307 -3.11 -15.87 2.40
CA GLN A 307 -3.41 -16.83 1.34
C GLN A 307 -3.49 -16.10 0.00
N GLN A 308 -3.22 -16.79 -1.10
CA GLN A 308 -3.34 -16.21 -2.44
C GLN A 308 -3.88 -17.25 -3.42
N VAL A 309 -4.75 -16.82 -4.34
CA VAL A 309 -5.21 -17.61 -5.48
C VAL A 309 -5.20 -16.74 -6.73
N VAL A 310 -5.13 -17.35 -7.91
CA VAL A 310 -5.30 -16.64 -9.19
C VAL A 310 -6.77 -16.68 -9.59
N CYS A 311 -7.33 -15.53 -9.97
CA CYS A 311 -8.66 -15.50 -10.57
C CYS A 311 -8.63 -16.18 -11.95
N PRO A 312 -9.52 -17.15 -12.22
CA PRO A 312 -9.51 -17.89 -13.48
C PRO A 312 -10.14 -17.14 -14.66
N HIS A 313 -10.77 -15.99 -14.41
CA HIS A 313 -11.49 -15.18 -15.39
C HIS A 313 -10.68 -13.98 -15.89
N CYS A 314 -9.78 -13.49 -15.05
CA CYS A 314 -8.86 -12.40 -15.35
C CYS A 314 -7.58 -12.72 -14.60
N SER A 315 -6.44 -12.69 -15.28
CA SER A 315 -5.11 -13.14 -14.84
C SER A 315 -4.53 -12.47 -13.57
N GLY A 316 -5.34 -11.83 -12.73
CA GLY A 316 -4.91 -11.21 -11.50
C GLY A 316 -4.98 -12.16 -10.29
N SER A 317 -4.02 -11.99 -9.38
CA SER A 317 -3.93 -12.68 -8.09
C SER A 317 -4.74 -11.98 -7.00
N MET A 318 -5.50 -12.75 -6.24
CA MET A 318 -6.26 -12.30 -5.09
C MET A 318 -5.56 -12.77 -3.82
N SER A 319 -5.37 -11.88 -2.85
CA SER A 319 -4.73 -12.19 -1.58
C SER A 319 -5.67 -11.95 -0.40
N TRP A 320 -5.67 -12.87 0.56
CA TRP A 320 -6.32 -12.71 1.86
C TRP A 320 -5.26 -12.46 2.91
N GLU A 321 -5.15 -11.20 3.32
CA GLU A 321 -4.15 -10.72 4.28
C GLU A 321 -4.29 -11.34 5.67
N ASN A 322 -5.48 -11.80 6.05
CA ASN A 322 -5.72 -12.45 7.33
C ASN A 322 -5.62 -13.98 7.27
N ALA A 323 -5.35 -14.55 6.09
CA ALA A 323 -5.35 -15.99 5.85
C ALA A 323 -6.64 -16.68 6.34
N ASP A 324 -7.78 -16.08 6.01
CA ASP A 324 -9.14 -16.52 6.35
C ASP A 324 -9.93 -17.07 5.15
N TYR A 325 -9.27 -17.26 3.99
CA TYR A 325 -9.87 -17.91 2.84
C TYR A 325 -10.14 -19.38 3.13
N LYS A 326 -11.39 -19.78 2.93
CA LYS A 326 -11.83 -21.18 3.02
C LYS A 326 -11.85 -21.81 1.64
N GLU A 327 -11.02 -22.82 1.41
CA GLU A 327 -11.06 -23.58 0.16
C GLU A 327 -12.45 -24.15 -0.12
N GLY A 328 -12.86 -24.17 -1.38
CA GLY A 328 -14.22 -24.53 -1.81
C GLY A 328 -15.24 -23.41 -1.70
N SER A 329 -14.98 -22.35 -0.93
CA SER A 329 -15.89 -21.19 -0.85
C SER A 329 -15.98 -20.43 -2.16
N VAL A 330 -17.17 -19.88 -2.45
CA VAL A 330 -17.41 -19.02 -3.61
C VAL A 330 -16.73 -17.68 -3.39
N VAL A 331 -15.86 -17.31 -4.32
CA VAL A 331 -15.11 -16.05 -4.29
C VAL A 331 -15.38 -15.24 -5.54
N THR A 332 -15.44 -13.92 -5.40
CA THR A 332 -15.63 -13.00 -6.53
C THR A 332 -14.30 -12.34 -6.87
N CYS A 333 -13.90 -12.36 -8.15
CA CYS A 333 -12.69 -11.69 -8.57
C CYS A 333 -12.78 -10.17 -8.28
N PRO A 334 -11.77 -9.55 -7.62
CA PRO A 334 -11.86 -8.18 -7.14
C PRO A 334 -11.76 -7.14 -8.27
N TYR A 335 -11.27 -7.54 -9.45
CA TYR A 335 -11.03 -6.65 -10.57
C TYR A 335 -12.33 -6.20 -11.22
N GLU A 336 -12.49 -4.88 -11.41
CA GLU A 336 -13.68 -4.26 -12.00
C GLU A 336 -14.06 -4.81 -13.38
N THR A 337 -13.07 -5.16 -14.19
CA THR A 337 -13.28 -5.73 -15.53
C THR A 337 -13.69 -7.20 -15.52
N CYS A 338 -13.78 -7.82 -14.34
CA CYS A 338 -13.83 -9.25 -14.19
C CYS A 338 -14.98 -9.71 -13.32
N LYS A 339 -15.10 -9.25 -12.06
CA LYS A 339 -16.20 -9.46 -11.08
C LYS A 339 -16.96 -10.80 -11.13
N ARG A 340 -16.33 -11.86 -11.65
CA ARG A 340 -16.94 -13.18 -11.85
C ARG A 340 -16.63 -14.04 -10.64
N LYS A 341 -17.61 -14.87 -10.29
CA LYS A 341 -17.51 -15.83 -9.21
C LYS A 341 -16.72 -17.06 -9.68
N PHE A 342 -15.99 -17.68 -8.76
CA PHE A 342 -15.38 -18.99 -8.93
C PHE A 342 -15.24 -19.68 -7.58
N GLN A 343 -14.92 -20.97 -7.59
CA GLN A 343 -14.45 -21.69 -6.42
C GLN A 343 -13.07 -22.26 -6.74
N HIS A 344 -12.21 -22.31 -5.72
CA HIS A 344 -10.88 -22.87 -5.80
C HIS A 344 -10.67 -23.86 -4.65
N LEU A 345 -9.97 -24.95 -4.93
CA LEU A 345 -9.62 -25.95 -3.92
C LEU A 345 -8.28 -26.60 -4.28
N ALA A 346 -7.45 -26.92 -3.29
CA ALA A 346 -6.21 -27.64 -3.55
C ALA A 346 -6.49 -29.15 -3.65
N CYS A 347 -5.98 -29.81 -4.69
CA CYS A 347 -6.03 -31.27 -4.73
C CYS A 347 -5.25 -31.84 -3.54
N THR A 348 -5.88 -32.70 -2.75
CA THR A 348 -5.32 -33.23 -1.50
C THR A 348 -4.22 -34.28 -1.75
N HIS A 349 -4.22 -34.86 -2.94
CA HIS A 349 -3.30 -35.92 -3.37
C HIS A 349 -2.08 -35.42 -4.16
N CYS A 350 -2.11 -34.16 -4.63
CA CYS A 350 -0.98 -33.57 -5.35
C CYS A 350 -0.80 -32.08 -5.02
N SER A 351 0.02 -31.36 -5.79
CA SER A 351 0.22 -29.90 -5.63
C SER A 351 -0.65 -29.07 -6.58
N GLY A 352 -1.56 -29.71 -7.29
CA GLY A 352 -2.42 -29.06 -8.26
C GLY A 352 -3.63 -28.34 -7.63
N SER A 353 -4.11 -27.30 -8.29
CA SER A 353 -5.32 -26.57 -7.95
C SER A 353 -6.51 -27.01 -8.80
N ILE A 354 -7.69 -27.00 -8.21
CA ILE A 354 -8.97 -27.32 -8.85
C ILE A 354 -9.79 -26.04 -8.83
N VAL A 355 -10.31 -25.64 -10.00
CA VAL A 355 -11.01 -24.38 -10.16
C VAL A 355 -12.32 -24.58 -10.90
N TRP A 356 -13.42 -24.22 -10.25
CA TRP A 356 -14.75 -24.18 -10.86
C TRP A 356 -15.07 -22.76 -11.28
N LYS A 357 -14.92 -22.48 -12.57
CA LYS A 357 -15.12 -21.14 -13.15
C LYS A 357 -16.54 -20.61 -12.98
N ASN A 358 -17.53 -21.49 -12.83
CA ASN A 358 -18.93 -21.08 -12.65
C ASN A 358 -19.37 -21.07 -11.18
N ALA A 359 -18.47 -21.41 -10.25
CA ALA A 359 -18.78 -21.55 -8.82
C ALA A 359 -19.97 -22.50 -8.55
N ASP A 360 -19.97 -23.64 -9.25
CA ASP A 360 -21.01 -24.67 -9.23
C ASP A 360 -20.60 -25.94 -8.47
N HIS A 361 -19.46 -25.94 -7.78
CA HIS A 361 -19.06 -27.05 -6.92
C HIS A 361 -19.89 -27.06 -5.65
N LYS A 362 -20.54 -28.20 -5.41
CA LYS A 362 -21.23 -28.49 -4.15
C LYS A 362 -20.22 -29.02 -3.13
N GLU A 363 -20.13 -28.36 -2.00
CA GLU A 363 -19.32 -28.82 -0.87
C GLU A 363 -19.71 -30.25 -0.45
N GLY A 364 -18.74 -31.05 0.00
CA GLY A 364 -18.96 -32.47 0.33
C GLY A 364 -19.05 -33.43 -0.88
N SER A 365 -19.25 -32.91 -2.10
CA SER A 365 -19.29 -33.75 -3.30
C SER A 365 -17.93 -34.37 -3.62
N VAL A 366 -17.95 -35.53 -4.29
CA VAL A 366 -16.73 -36.22 -4.74
C VAL A 366 -16.04 -35.40 -5.82
N VAL A 367 -14.79 -35.01 -5.55
CA VAL A 367 -13.93 -34.28 -6.47
C VAL A 367 -12.87 -35.23 -7.00
N THR A 368 -12.62 -35.21 -8.32
CA THR A 368 -11.50 -35.90 -8.94
C THR A 368 -10.41 -34.89 -9.31
N CYS A 369 -9.17 -35.11 -8.88
CA CYS A 369 -8.07 -34.24 -9.28
C CYS A 369 -7.87 -34.30 -10.81
N PRO A 370 -7.88 -33.17 -11.53
CA PRO A 370 -7.89 -33.15 -13.00
C PRO A 370 -6.51 -33.45 -13.64
N TYR A 371 -5.50 -33.71 -12.81
CA TYR A 371 -4.13 -33.92 -13.26
C TYR A 371 -3.89 -35.38 -13.60
N GLU A 372 -3.39 -35.65 -14.81
CA GLU A 372 -3.10 -37.00 -15.32
C GLU A 372 -2.25 -37.85 -14.38
N THR A 373 -1.29 -37.23 -13.69
CA THR A 373 -0.41 -37.91 -12.73
C THR A 373 -1.03 -38.12 -11.35
N CYS A 374 -2.21 -37.56 -11.09
CA CYS A 374 -2.89 -37.62 -9.80
C CYS A 374 -4.19 -38.41 -9.91
N LYS A 375 -5.18 -37.98 -10.71
CA LYS A 375 -6.50 -38.61 -10.95
C LYS A 375 -7.24 -39.23 -9.75
N GLN A 376 -6.80 -38.95 -8.53
CA GLN A 376 -7.38 -39.48 -7.31
C GLN A 376 -8.60 -38.67 -6.91
N LYS A 377 -9.59 -39.38 -6.35
CA LYS A 377 -10.82 -38.82 -5.83
C LYS A 377 -10.63 -38.40 -4.37
N PHE A 378 -11.36 -37.39 -3.93
CA PHE A 378 -11.48 -37.03 -2.52
C PHE A 378 -12.78 -36.26 -2.29
N GLN A 379 -13.17 -36.10 -1.04
CA GLN A 379 -14.23 -35.18 -0.62
C GLN A 379 -13.67 -34.18 0.38
N GLN A 380 -14.23 -32.98 0.39
CA GLN A 380 -13.88 -31.94 1.35
C GLN A 380 -15.14 -31.23 1.83
N LEU A 381 -15.22 -31.04 3.13
CA LEU A 381 -16.31 -30.33 3.81
C LEU A 381 -15.70 -29.36 4.83
N ALA A 382 -16.07 -28.09 4.78
CA ALA A 382 -15.73 -27.11 5.79
C ALA A 382 -16.56 -27.35 7.04
N CYS A 383 -15.93 -27.21 8.19
CA CYS A 383 -16.66 -27.28 9.45
C CYS A 383 -17.52 -26.03 9.63
N THR A 384 -18.80 -26.21 9.95
CA THR A 384 -19.73 -25.11 10.24
C THR A 384 -19.45 -24.41 11.57
N HIS A 385 -18.65 -25.04 12.44
CA HIS A 385 -18.36 -24.57 13.79
C HIS A 385 -16.95 -23.99 13.97
N CYS A 386 -16.05 -24.15 12.99
CA CYS A 386 -14.70 -23.59 13.04
C CYS A 386 -14.17 -23.23 11.64
N SER A 387 -12.92 -22.79 11.54
CA SER A 387 -12.28 -22.51 10.25
C SER A 387 -11.63 -23.73 9.59
N GLY A 388 -11.78 -24.91 10.19
CA GLY A 388 -11.20 -26.16 9.72
C GLY A 388 -11.95 -26.76 8.52
N SER A 389 -11.26 -27.64 7.78
CA SER A 389 -11.86 -28.48 6.74
C SER A 389 -11.57 -29.96 7.02
N ILE A 390 -12.53 -30.80 6.69
CA ILE A 390 -12.47 -32.24 6.83
C ILE A 390 -12.30 -32.80 5.43
N VAL A 391 -11.32 -33.70 5.27
CA VAL A 391 -10.93 -34.25 3.98
C VAL A 391 -10.98 -35.77 4.05
N TRP A 392 -11.79 -36.37 3.19
CA TRP A 392 -11.81 -37.81 2.95
C TRP A 392 -11.01 -38.11 1.70
N LYS A 393 -9.79 -38.62 1.90
CA LYS A 393 -8.84 -38.89 0.82
C LYS A 393 -9.32 -39.97 -0.15
N ASN A 394 -10.23 -40.85 0.25
CA ASN A 394 -10.72 -41.92 -0.62
C ASN A 394 -12.11 -41.63 -1.18
N ALA A 395 -12.69 -40.46 -0.87
CA ALA A 395 -14.07 -40.12 -1.21
C ALA A 395 -15.09 -41.18 -0.74
N ASP A 396 -14.93 -41.61 0.52
CA ASP A 396 -15.68 -42.68 1.17
C ASP A 396 -16.76 -42.16 2.14
N HIS A 397 -17.08 -40.86 2.10
CA HIS A 397 -18.11 -40.27 2.93
C HIS A 397 -19.44 -40.16 2.19
N GLU A 398 -20.52 -40.62 2.83
CA GLU A 398 -21.87 -40.50 2.30
C GLU A 398 -22.47 -39.14 2.65
N GLU A 399 -23.16 -38.49 1.69
CA GLU A 399 -23.59 -37.09 1.79
C GLU A 399 -24.55 -36.79 2.96
N ASP A 400 -25.27 -37.79 3.45
CA ASP A 400 -26.24 -37.67 4.56
C ASP A 400 -25.69 -38.18 5.90
N GLU A 401 -24.43 -38.62 5.94
CA GLU A 401 -23.82 -39.07 7.17
C GLU A 401 -23.38 -37.89 8.04
N PRO A 402 -23.73 -37.88 9.33
CA PRO A 402 -23.32 -36.80 10.21
C PRO A 402 -21.82 -36.84 10.48
N VAL A 403 -21.17 -35.70 10.28
CA VAL A 403 -19.72 -35.54 10.36
C VAL A 403 -19.31 -34.97 11.71
N THR A 404 -18.25 -35.50 12.32
CA THR A 404 -17.63 -34.90 13.50
C THR A 404 -16.35 -34.17 13.11
N CYS A 405 -16.23 -32.91 13.50
CA CYS A 405 -15.05 -32.11 13.25
C CYS A 405 -13.80 -32.71 13.93
N VAL A 406 -12.77 -33.02 13.14
CA VAL A 406 -11.52 -33.65 13.62
C VAL A 406 -10.60 -32.71 14.40
N TYR A 407 -10.87 -31.41 14.39
CA TYR A 407 -10.06 -30.42 15.10
C TYR A 407 -10.37 -30.47 16.60
N GLU A 408 -9.32 -30.59 17.40
CA GLU A 408 -9.40 -30.83 18.85
C GLU A 408 -10.22 -29.79 19.61
N ASN A 409 -10.11 -28.53 19.21
CA ASN A 409 -10.83 -27.40 19.79
C ASN A 409 -12.28 -27.25 19.29
N CYS A 410 -12.72 -28.08 18.34
CA CYS A 410 -14.06 -28.05 17.81
C CYS A 410 -14.84 -29.30 18.22
N ARG A 411 -14.47 -30.50 17.73
CA ARG A 411 -15.12 -31.80 18.00
C ARG A 411 -16.66 -31.83 17.93
N ARG A 412 -17.28 -30.82 17.30
CA ARG A 412 -18.73 -30.72 17.12
C ARG A 412 -19.17 -31.57 15.94
N ARG A 413 -20.35 -32.18 16.10
CA ARG A 413 -21.04 -32.97 15.07
C ARG A 413 -21.98 -32.08 14.28
N PHE A 414 -22.01 -32.23 12.97
CA PHE A 414 -22.89 -31.49 12.05
C PHE A 414 -23.32 -32.40 10.90
N LEU A 415 -24.37 -31.98 10.19
CA LEU A 415 -24.86 -32.61 8.96
C LEU A 415 -24.28 -31.86 7.77
#